data_AF-A0A9N8MT53-F1
#
_entry.id   AF-A0A9N8MT53-F1
#
_cell.length_a   1.000
_cell.length_b   1.000
_cell.length_c   1.000
_cell.angle_alpha   90.00
_cell.angle_beta   90.00
_cell.angle_gamma   90.00
#
_symmetry.space_group_name_H-M   'P 1'
#
loop_
_entity.id
_entity.type
_entity.pdbx_description
1 polymer ?
#
loop_
_entity_poly.entity_id
_entity_poly.type
_entity_poly.pdbx_seq_one_letter_code
_entity_poly.pdbx_strand_id
1 'polypeptide(L)'
;MQKVQLLLLALTATLAGCASNNPATSVTVGATNPAATSPAGQVAQATQPAQAALPTQGTPAQPAAVTQTGGPEVVPTATQPVGSTTATGSDSPRPKPAPIGGFATRHAYYESTAFTDLPGWNADDVSASWEAFRRSCTVLGARSGWSEPCSAASAVDVRNVAAIRRFFETYFNAYQIRNTDRSLDGTMTGYYEPLLNGSRQYGGAYVYPVYGTPSDMLYLDSRRLPDRARGGVSAARIDGHSVIPLADVTIGSLKGIYTLDLRDSVPDIRDKKIRLRLDGERIVPYYTRAEIERGALKAPILAYVDDPVMLYSMQLQGAGKVRMSDGSIRRFAYAEQNGRPFLPPLAHNGNTAAGAHKLVVRGLEMQIDVSDDDAPATSTDANAAHADGDDDEPASPLLRGFKLATTTPSTAGAVTPAVTSTTGGRSTDNAAGGAASAHVPNAAAPRPVFAISDPSYVFFRVIPDSPNGPLGALGVPLSAGRSVAVDPRTTPLGAPVFVSTRDDPQAPGAINRLMLAQDSGGAIQGAVRADYFYGFGQTAQTQASRTKERLRMWVLLPKGLHIAAQETSLKTRGVNPAASNADCLVSDPVLCVDDAP
;
A
#
# COMPACT_ATOMS: atom_id res chain seq x y z
N MET A 1 20.87 51.29 -18.09
CA MET A 1 21.74 52.27 -17.41
C MET A 1 21.66 52.04 -15.90
N GLN A 2 22.77 52.29 -15.21
CA GLN A 2 23.12 51.84 -13.85
C GLN A 2 22.26 52.40 -12.68
N LYS A 3 22.17 51.55 -11.64
CA LYS A 3 22.19 51.77 -10.17
C LYS A 3 22.30 53.20 -9.62
N VAL A 4 21.57 53.51 -8.52
CA VAL A 4 21.96 54.16 -7.22
C VAL A 4 20.76 53.99 -6.23
N GLN A 5 20.81 53.22 -5.12
CA GLN A 5 21.29 53.45 -3.72
C GLN A 5 20.35 54.35 -2.85
N LEU A 6 19.57 53.82 -1.88
CA LEU A 6 19.83 53.50 -0.44
C LEU A 6 19.59 54.68 0.53
N LEU A 7 18.72 54.50 1.54
CA LEU A 7 18.83 55.14 2.86
C LEU A 7 18.19 54.28 3.98
N LEU A 8 18.87 54.25 5.13
CA LEU A 8 18.69 53.42 6.31
C LEU A 8 18.77 54.33 7.56
N LEU A 9 17.94 54.13 8.59
CA LEU A 9 18.14 54.57 9.99
C LEU A 9 16.99 53.95 10.83
N ALA A 10 17.15 52.97 11.73
CA ALA A 10 17.94 52.85 12.97
C ALA A 10 17.38 53.67 14.16
N LEU A 11 16.84 52.96 15.18
CA LEU A 11 16.77 53.45 16.56
C LEU A 11 17.01 52.28 17.55
N THR A 12 17.93 52.53 18.48
CA THR A 12 18.44 51.66 19.56
C THR A 12 18.30 52.38 20.90
N ALA A 13 17.99 51.66 21.99
CA ALA A 13 18.41 51.92 23.40
C ALA A 13 17.70 50.90 24.37
N THR A 14 18.37 49.88 24.94
CA THR A 14 19.09 49.79 26.27
C THR A 14 18.17 49.80 27.51
N LEU A 15 18.36 49.06 28.64
CA LEU A 15 19.25 48.00 29.17
C LEU A 15 18.74 47.61 30.60
N ALA A 16 19.34 46.54 31.18
CA ALA A 16 19.31 46.04 32.59
C ALA A 16 18.22 45.00 32.94
N GLY A 17 18.48 43.86 33.60
CA GLY A 17 19.67 43.30 34.26
C GLY A 17 19.23 42.35 35.39
N CYS A 18 20.07 41.33 35.71
CA CYS A 18 19.99 40.31 36.78
C CYS A 18 19.27 38.98 36.44
N ALA A 19 19.66 37.78 36.90
CA ALA A 19 20.92 37.02 37.06
C ALA A 19 20.55 35.68 37.74
N SER A 20 21.34 34.60 37.51
CA SER A 20 21.46 33.37 38.35
C SER A 20 20.37 32.28 38.15
N ASN A 21 20.62 30.96 38.06
CA ASN A 21 21.81 30.12 38.17
C ASN A 21 21.54 28.73 37.54
N ASN A 22 22.58 28.06 37.04
CA ASN A 22 22.61 26.71 36.50
C ASN A 22 23.81 25.99 37.14
N PRO A 23 23.80 24.68 37.42
CA PRO A 23 25.06 23.96 37.57
C PRO A 23 25.16 22.75 36.64
N ALA A 24 26.25 22.75 35.87
CA ALA A 24 26.88 21.56 35.31
C ALA A 24 27.97 21.07 36.27
N THR A 25 28.17 19.76 36.35
CA THR A 25 29.36 19.15 37.00
C THR A 25 29.99 18.14 36.05
N SER A 26 31.25 18.41 35.72
CA SER A 26 32.22 17.52 35.09
C SER A 26 33.14 16.92 36.15
N VAL A 27 33.47 15.62 36.05
CA VAL A 27 34.64 15.03 36.72
C VAL A 27 35.38 14.11 35.75
N THR A 28 36.71 14.17 35.84
CA THR A 28 37.72 13.68 34.91
C THR A 28 38.42 12.41 35.45
N VAL A 29 38.72 11.46 34.54
CA VAL A 29 39.81 10.46 34.46
C VAL A 29 40.22 9.64 35.70
N GLY A 30 40.23 8.31 35.51
CA GLY A 30 41.05 7.36 36.27
C GLY A 30 41.11 5.99 35.58
N ALA A 31 42.26 5.64 35.00
CA ALA A 31 42.55 4.34 34.42
C ALA A 31 43.33 3.47 35.42
N THR A 32 42.94 2.20 35.60
CA THR A 32 43.84 1.08 35.97
C THR A 32 43.11 -0.26 35.80
N ASN A 33 43.72 -1.17 35.03
CA ASN A 33 43.51 -2.63 35.10
C ASN A 33 44.27 -3.20 36.32
N PRO A 34 43.89 -4.37 36.87
CA PRO A 34 44.67 -5.57 36.54
C PRO A 34 43.86 -6.89 36.45
N ALA A 35 44.63 -7.92 36.09
CA ALA A 35 44.30 -9.27 35.63
C ALA A 35 43.61 -10.25 36.61
N ALA A 36 42.87 -11.18 35.99
CA ALA A 36 42.76 -12.64 36.20
C ALA A 36 42.88 -13.27 37.61
N THR A 37 41.87 -14.06 37.99
CA THR A 37 42.02 -15.50 38.36
C THR A 37 40.65 -16.19 38.58
N SER A 38 40.51 -17.42 38.05
CA SER A 38 39.44 -18.37 38.37
C SER A 38 39.61 -18.95 39.79
N PRO A 39 38.57 -19.59 40.38
CA PRO A 39 38.49 -21.05 40.25
C PRO A 39 37.08 -21.62 40.06
N ALA A 40 37.08 -22.90 39.69
CA ALA A 40 35.95 -23.76 39.36
C ALA A 40 35.07 -24.18 40.55
N GLY A 41 33.83 -24.62 40.26
CA GLY A 41 33.16 -25.63 41.09
C GLY A 41 31.62 -25.58 41.16
N GLN A 42 30.99 -26.51 40.42
CA GLN A 42 29.77 -27.27 40.78
C GLN A 42 28.36 -26.73 40.45
N VAL A 43 27.83 -27.30 39.34
CA VAL A 43 26.56 -28.04 39.16
C VAL A 43 25.35 -27.69 40.05
N ALA A 44 24.28 -27.19 39.43
CA ALA A 44 22.90 -27.62 39.70
C ALA A 44 21.97 -27.25 38.52
N GLN A 45 21.19 -28.23 38.07
CA GLN A 45 20.12 -28.09 37.08
C GLN A 45 18.99 -27.20 37.62
N ALA A 46 18.41 -26.34 36.77
CA ALA A 46 17.10 -25.74 37.04
C ALA A 46 16.32 -25.52 35.74
N THR A 47 15.11 -26.05 35.81
CA THR A 47 14.01 -26.21 34.86
C THR A 47 13.43 -24.89 34.34
N GLN A 48 12.86 -24.92 33.13
CA GLN A 48 12.04 -23.87 32.50
C GLN A 48 10.93 -23.31 33.42
N PRO A 49 10.51 -22.06 33.22
CA PRO A 49 9.14 -21.65 33.51
C PRO A 49 8.31 -21.38 32.24
N ALA A 50 7.07 -21.85 32.33
CA ALA A 50 6.03 -21.84 31.31
C ALA A 50 5.22 -20.53 31.27
N GLN A 51 4.40 -20.45 30.22
CA GLN A 51 3.50 -19.40 29.77
C GLN A 51 2.48 -18.91 30.82
N ALA A 52 2.16 -17.61 30.79
CA ALA A 52 1.07 -17.01 31.55
C ALA A 52 -0.18 -16.85 30.68
N ALA A 53 -1.32 -17.36 31.18
CA ALA A 53 -2.65 -17.25 30.60
C ALA A 53 -3.56 -16.32 31.45
N LEU A 54 -4.60 -15.79 30.80
CA LEU A 54 -5.65 -14.86 31.31
C LEU A 54 -6.36 -15.30 32.60
N PRO A 55 -6.94 -14.37 33.39
CA PRO A 55 -7.92 -14.69 34.42
C PRO A 55 -9.38 -14.48 33.94
N THR A 56 -10.23 -15.45 34.26
CA THR A 56 -11.69 -15.41 34.18
C THR A 56 -12.34 -15.20 35.55
N GLN A 57 -13.43 -14.43 35.52
CA GLN A 57 -14.55 -14.20 36.44
C GLN A 57 -14.78 -15.21 37.60
N GLY A 58 -15.12 -14.67 38.78
CA GLY A 58 -15.68 -15.41 39.92
C GLY A 58 -16.57 -14.52 40.81
N THR A 59 -17.82 -14.94 40.99
CA THR A 59 -18.84 -14.54 41.99
C THR A 59 -19.63 -15.86 42.25
N PRO A 60 -20.35 -16.13 43.36
CA PRO A 60 -20.96 -15.21 44.33
C PRO A 60 -20.96 -15.64 45.82
N ALA A 61 -21.37 -14.74 46.73
CA ALA A 61 -22.02 -15.12 47.99
C ALA A 61 -22.86 -13.96 48.56
N GLN A 62 -24.12 -14.28 48.88
CA GLN A 62 -25.14 -13.45 49.52
C GLN A 62 -25.18 -13.75 51.03
N PRO A 63 -25.76 -12.89 51.89
CA PRO A 63 -26.85 -13.41 52.72
C PRO A 63 -28.02 -12.43 53.04
N ALA A 64 -29.20 -13.04 53.09
CA ALA A 64 -30.36 -12.91 54.00
C ALA A 64 -30.93 -11.55 54.50
N ALA A 65 -32.26 -11.51 54.55
CA ALA A 65 -33.16 -10.44 54.99
C ALA A 65 -33.71 -10.64 56.42
N VAL A 66 -34.03 -9.55 57.14
CA VAL A 66 -35.02 -9.50 58.25
C VAL A 66 -35.65 -8.08 58.40
N THR A 67 -36.98 -8.05 58.22
CA THR A 67 -38.12 -7.36 58.90
C THR A 67 -38.08 -5.93 59.50
N GLN A 68 -39.22 -5.25 59.32
CA GLN A 68 -39.67 -3.89 59.69
C GLN A 68 -39.94 -3.62 61.19
N THR A 69 -39.96 -2.33 61.60
CA THR A 69 -40.89 -1.72 62.60
C THR A 69 -40.95 -0.17 62.54
N GLY A 70 -42.17 0.40 62.46
CA GLY A 70 -42.66 1.57 63.24
C GLY A 70 -42.37 3.04 62.87
N GLY A 71 -43.41 3.81 62.47
CA GLY A 71 -43.49 5.30 62.52
C GLY A 71 -43.90 5.84 63.92
N PRO A 72 -44.14 7.16 64.15
CA PRO A 72 -45.16 8.01 63.46
C PRO A 72 -44.70 9.45 63.09
N GLU A 73 -45.12 10.03 61.95
CA GLU A 73 -46.27 10.96 61.70
C GLU A 73 -46.15 12.41 62.23
N VAL A 74 -46.05 13.39 61.31
CA VAL A 74 -46.75 14.70 61.33
C VAL A 74 -47.06 15.12 59.87
N VAL A 75 -48.28 15.63 59.67
CA VAL A 75 -49.07 15.90 58.44
C VAL A 75 -49.46 17.41 58.42
N PRO A 76 -50.16 18.05 57.44
CA PRO A 76 -50.25 17.99 55.96
C PRO A 76 -49.98 19.36 55.27
N THR A 77 -50.11 19.48 53.93
CA THR A 77 -51.12 20.39 53.31
C THR A 77 -51.24 20.21 51.78
N ALA A 78 -52.50 19.96 51.37
CA ALA A 78 -53.21 20.23 50.10
C ALA A 78 -52.83 19.57 48.77
N THR A 79 -53.76 18.73 48.31
CA THR A 79 -53.92 18.12 46.98
C THR A 79 -55.06 18.83 46.21
N GLN A 80 -55.00 18.85 44.86
CA GLN A 80 -56.07 18.56 43.86
C GLN A 80 -55.76 19.27 42.50
N PRO A 81 -56.28 18.83 41.33
CA PRO A 81 -56.35 17.46 40.82
C PRO A 81 -55.78 17.31 39.37
N VAL A 82 -55.65 16.05 38.97
CA VAL A 82 -55.30 15.58 37.62
C VAL A 82 -56.46 15.80 36.65
N GLY A 83 -56.19 16.45 35.52
CA GLY A 83 -57.05 16.48 34.34
C GLY A 83 -56.36 15.79 33.16
N SER A 84 -56.86 14.61 32.79
CA SER A 84 -56.50 13.88 31.58
C SER A 84 -57.52 14.22 30.49
N THR A 85 -57.10 14.93 29.44
CA THR A 85 -57.81 14.94 28.15
C THR A 85 -56.86 15.30 26.99
N THR A 86 -56.45 14.26 26.28
CA THR A 86 -56.29 14.17 24.82
C THR A 86 -55.67 15.37 24.07
N ALA A 87 -54.35 15.35 23.90
CA ALA A 87 -53.69 16.03 22.78
C ALA A 87 -53.35 14.97 21.71
N THR A 88 -54.08 15.00 20.62
CA THR A 88 -53.80 14.25 19.39
C THR A 88 -52.41 14.63 18.88
N GLY A 89 -51.47 13.68 18.95
CA GLY A 89 -50.16 13.80 18.34
C GLY A 89 -50.27 13.85 16.82
N SER A 90 -50.09 15.03 16.25
CA SER A 90 -49.74 15.20 14.84
C SER A 90 -48.25 14.94 14.69
N ASP A 91 -47.86 13.67 14.58
CA ASP A 91 -46.53 13.27 14.14
C ASP A 91 -46.46 13.46 12.62
N SER A 92 -46.21 14.71 12.21
CA SER A 92 -45.84 15.00 10.82
C SER A 92 -44.38 14.56 10.64
N PRO A 93 -44.06 13.71 9.65
CA PRO A 93 -42.68 13.32 9.38
C PRO A 93 -41.84 14.58 9.17
N ARG A 94 -40.78 14.72 9.96
CA ARG A 94 -39.75 15.74 9.72
C ARG A 94 -39.36 15.66 8.24
N PRO A 95 -39.42 16.75 7.47
CA PRO A 95 -39.13 16.69 6.04
C PRO A 95 -37.71 16.15 5.85
N LYS A 96 -37.62 15.03 5.09
CA LYS A 96 -36.35 14.47 4.62
C LYS A 96 -35.56 15.63 3.99
N PRO A 97 -34.30 15.89 4.40
CA PRO A 97 -33.47 16.88 3.72
C PRO A 97 -33.53 16.60 2.22
N ALA A 98 -33.78 17.64 1.40
CA ALA A 98 -33.81 17.48 -0.05
C ALA A 98 -32.55 16.71 -0.49
N PRO A 99 -32.68 15.68 -1.33
CA PRO A 99 -31.52 14.90 -1.74
C PRO A 99 -30.52 15.84 -2.39
N ILE A 100 -29.30 15.86 -1.83
CA ILE A 100 -28.17 16.44 -2.53
C ILE A 100 -28.08 15.66 -3.85
N GLY A 101 -28.15 16.35 -4.98
CA GLY A 101 -28.11 15.68 -6.29
C GLY A 101 -26.86 14.80 -6.40
N GLY A 102 -26.99 13.67 -7.10
CA GLY A 102 -25.82 12.90 -7.51
C GLY A 102 -24.98 13.66 -8.53
N PHE A 103 -23.74 13.23 -8.72
CA PHE A 103 -22.82 13.79 -9.72
C PHE A 103 -21.95 12.66 -10.30
N ALA A 104 -21.14 12.95 -11.31
CA ALA A 104 -20.30 11.95 -11.97
C ALA A 104 -18.95 12.55 -12.34
N THR A 105 -17.91 11.71 -12.36
CA THR A 105 -16.60 11.99 -12.99
C THR A 105 -16.46 11.11 -14.24
N ARG A 106 -15.33 11.20 -14.94
CA ARG A 106 -14.98 10.22 -15.99
C ARG A 106 -14.97 8.78 -15.48
N HIS A 107 -14.65 8.56 -14.21
CA HIS A 107 -14.36 7.23 -13.67
C HIS A 107 -15.49 6.64 -12.81
N ALA A 108 -16.47 7.42 -12.36
CA ALA A 108 -17.51 6.95 -11.46
C ALA A 108 -18.75 7.86 -11.42
N TYR A 109 -19.86 7.30 -10.93
CA TYR A 109 -21.04 8.06 -10.50
C TYR A 109 -21.14 8.06 -8.97
N TYR A 110 -21.65 9.15 -8.41
CA TYR A 110 -21.78 9.37 -6.97
C TYR A 110 -23.22 9.77 -6.65
N GLU A 111 -23.91 8.93 -5.90
CA GLU A 111 -25.32 9.15 -5.54
C GLU A 111 -25.44 9.45 -4.05
N SER A 112 -26.03 10.61 -3.70
CA SER A 112 -26.21 10.98 -2.29
C SER A 112 -27.03 9.92 -1.56
N THR A 113 -26.56 9.52 -0.39
CA THR A 113 -27.18 8.49 0.46
C THR A 113 -27.28 9.03 1.89
N ALA A 114 -28.38 8.75 2.59
CA ALA A 114 -28.46 9.09 4.02
C ALA A 114 -27.64 8.09 4.85
N PHE A 115 -27.04 8.54 5.95
CA PHE A 115 -26.30 7.64 6.86
C PHE A 115 -27.15 6.48 7.39
N THR A 116 -28.47 6.68 7.55
CA THR A 116 -29.43 5.65 7.94
C THR A 116 -29.58 4.53 6.91
N ASP A 117 -29.22 4.79 5.66
CA ASP A 117 -29.36 3.86 4.53
C ASP A 117 -28.05 3.06 4.30
N LEU A 118 -26.98 3.37 5.03
CA LEU A 118 -25.72 2.62 4.99
C LEU A 118 -25.87 1.28 5.75
N PRO A 119 -25.61 0.12 5.11
CA PRO A 119 -25.80 -1.19 5.72
C PRO A 119 -24.94 -1.37 6.98
N GLY A 120 -25.58 -1.45 8.14
CA GLY A 120 -24.87 -1.66 9.41
C GLY A 120 -24.22 -0.41 10.01
N TRP A 121 -24.52 0.79 9.52
CA TRP A 121 -23.95 2.04 10.08
C TRP A 121 -24.10 2.11 11.60
N ASN A 122 -25.32 1.95 12.12
CA ASN A 122 -25.59 2.05 13.55
C ASN A 122 -24.90 0.96 14.38
N ALA A 123 -24.54 -0.17 13.76
CA ALA A 123 -23.88 -1.30 14.42
C ALA A 123 -22.34 -1.23 14.35
N ASP A 124 -21.76 -0.48 13.41
CA ASP A 124 -20.30 -0.35 13.30
C ASP A 124 -19.71 0.38 14.51
N ASP A 125 -18.62 -0.15 15.06
CA ASP A 125 -17.79 0.56 16.03
C ASP A 125 -16.93 1.63 15.33
N VAL A 126 -17.52 2.80 15.11
CA VAL A 126 -16.84 3.94 14.48
C VAL A 126 -15.67 4.49 15.31
N SER A 127 -15.56 4.13 16.60
CA SER A 127 -14.43 4.58 17.42
C SER A 127 -13.11 3.94 16.98
N ALA A 128 -13.15 2.73 16.44
CA ALA A 128 -11.98 2.07 15.88
C ALA A 128 -11.43 2.80 14.62
N SER A 129 -12.27 3.56 13.89
CA SER A 129 -11.84 4.40 12.76
C SER A 129 -11.25 5.74 13.21
N TRP A 130 -11.46 6.13 14.47
CA TRP A 130 -11.22 7.51 14.91
C TRP A 130 -9.75 7.92 14.83
N GLU A 131 -8.85 7.05 15.29
CA GLU A 131 -7.43 7.35 15.24
C GLU A 131 -6.90 7.44 13.80
N ALA A 132 -7.36 6.55 12.92
CA ALA A 132 -7.03 6.62 11.50
C ALA A 132 -7.49 7.96 10.90
N PHE A 133 -8.72 8.39 11.19
CA PHE A 133 -9.23 9.68 10.73
C PHE A 133 -8.39 10.86 11.25
N ARG A 134 -8.05 10.87 12.55
CA ARG A 134 -7.20 11.92 13.14
C ARG A 134 -5.80 11.96 12.52
N ARG A 135 -5.23 10.80 12.14
CA ARG A 135 -3.97 10.75 11.40
C ARG A 135 -4.11 11.34 10.02
N SER A 136 -5.19 11.04 9.27
CA SER A 136 -5.44 11.70 7.97
C SER A 136 -5.49 13.23 8.11
N CYS A 137 -6.07 13.74 9.20
CA CYS A 137 -6.14 15.17 9.47
C CYS A 137 -4.78 15.87 9.62
N THR A 138 -3.69 15.17 9.91
CA THR A 138 -2.34 15.79 9.93
C THR A 138 -1.87 16.20 8.54
N VAL A 139 -2.40 15.55 7.49
CA VAL A 139 -2.13 15.86 6.07
C VAL A 139 -3.22 16.73 5.46
N LEU A 140 -4.47 16.53 5.90
CA LEU A 140 -5.65 17.16 5.31
C LEU A 140 -6.04 18.49 5.96
N GLY A 141 -5.70 18.74 7.22
CA GLY A 141 -6.29 19.85 8.00
C GLY A 141 -6.04 21.26 7.46
N ALA A 142 -5.02 21.46 6.63
CA ALA A 142 -4.77 22.75 5.96
C ALA A 142 -5.42 22.87 4.56
N ARG A 143 -6.05 21.80 4.07
CA ARG A 143 -6.63 21.73 2.72
C ARG A 143 -8.08 22.21 2.73
N SER A 144 -8.51 22.75 1.59
CA SER A 144 -9.89 23.26 1.43
C SER A 144 -10.92 22.17 1.72
N GLY A 145 -11.98 22.52 2.45
CA GLY A 145 -13.03 21.60 2.90
C GLY A 145 -12.66 20.69 4.08
N TRP A 146 -11.38 20.58 4.46
CA TRP A 146 -10.92 19.67 5.51
C TRP A 146 -10.58 20.36 6.84
N SER A 147 -10.34 21.67 6.83
CA SER A 147 -9.96 22.42 8.03
C SER A 147 -11.00 22.36 9.13
N GLU A 148 -12.28 22.58 8.80
CA GLU A 148 -13.39 22.54 9.76
C GLU A 148 -13.57 21.15 10.41
N PRO A 149 -13.79 20.04 9.66
CA PRO A 149 -13.93 18.73 10.28
C PRO A 149 -12.68 18.31 11.06
N CYS A 150 -11.47 18.59 10.56
CA CYS A 150 -10.26 18.23 11.28
C CYS A 150 -10.05 19.03 12.57
N SER A 151 -10.39 20.32 12.57
CA SER A 151 -10.38 21.14 13.79
C SER A 151 -11.42 20.63 14.80
N ALA A 152 -12.65 20.39 14.35
CA ALA A 152 -13.73 19.89 15.21
C ALA A 152 -13.44 18.51 15.80
N ALA A 153 -12.74 17.65 15.07
CA ALA A 153 -12.34 16.32 15.56
C ALA A 153 -11.44 16.38 16.80
N SER A 154 -10.69 17.46 17.01
CA SER A 154 -9.85 17.61 18.20
C SER A 154 -10.65 17.68 19.51
N ALA A 155 -11.92 18.07 19.44
CA ALA A 155 -12.80 18.27 20.61
C ALA A 155 -13.69 17.06 20.94
N VAL A 156 -13.69 16.00 20.12
CA VAL A 156 -14.54 14.82 20.33
C VAL A 156 -13.86 13.84 21.30
N ASP A 157 -14.55 13.43 22.37
CA ASP A 157 -14.06 12.37 23.26
C ASP A 157 -13.99 11.03 22.50
N VAL A 158 -12.78 10.49 22.37
CA VAL A 158 -12.50 9.22 21.67
C VAL A 158 -13.25 8.02 22.27
N ARG A 159 -13.66 8.08 23.53
CA ARG A 159 -14.40 7.00 24.21
C ARG A 159 -15.90 7.07 23.95
N ASN A 160 -16.39 8.18 23.41
CA ASN A 160 -17.81 8.38 23.17
C ASN A 160 -18.15 8.04 21.71
N VAL A 161 -18.47 6.76 21.48
CA VAL A 161 -18.84 6.23 20.14
C VAL A 161 -19.98 7.02 19.51
N ALA A 162 -20.99 7.43 20.30
CA ALA A 162 -22.12 8.21 19.79
C ALA A 162 -21.70 9.61 19.34
N ALA A 163 -20.78 10.27 20.06
CA ALA A 163 -20.23 11.56 19.65
C ALA A 163 -19.40 11.46 18.36
N ILE A 164 -18.60 10.39 18.22
CA ILE A 164 -17.84 10.12 16.99
C ILE A 164 -18.77 9.86 15.80
N ARG A 165 -19.82 9.05 15.99
CA ARG A 165 -20.82 8.81 14.95
C ARG A 165 -21.48 10.12 14.51
N ARG A 166 -21.94 10.90 15.49
CA ARG A 166 -22.56 12.21 15.25
C ARG A 166 -21.61 13.17 14.55
N PHE A 167 -20.30 13.11 14.83
CA PHE A 167 -19.30 13.91 14.12
C PHE A 167 -19.35 13.63 12.62
N PHE A 168 -19.29 12.36 12.19
CA PHE A 168 -19.34 12.04 10.75
C PHE A 168 -20.66 12.49 10.10
N GLU A 169 -21.79 12.27 10.77
CA GLU A 169 -23.12 12.72 10.30
C GLU A 169 -23.24 14.25 10.22
N THR A 170 -22.54 14.96 11.11
CA THR A 170 -22.56 16.42 11.18
C THR A 170 -21.70 17.03 10.10
N TYR A 171 -20.49 16.53 9.87
CA TYR A 171 -19.50 17.19 9.02
C TYR A 171 -19.39 16.61 7.60
N PHE A 172 -19.99 15.46 7.31
CA PHE A 172 -19.85 14.80 6.01
C PHE A 172 -21.19 14.51 5.34
N ASN A 173 -21.16 14.45 4.01
CA ASN A 173 -22.22 13.86 3.18
C ASN A 173 -21.73 12.49 2.67
N ALA A 174 -22.59 11.48 2.71
CA ALA A 174 -22.28 10.16 2.17
C ALA A 174 -22.77 10.03 0.73
N TYR A 175 -21.91 9.53 -0.16
CA TYR A 175 -22.24 9.27 -1.56
C TYR A 175 -21.92 7.82 -1.92
N GLN A 176 -22.90 7.08 -2.43
CA GLN A 176 -22.71 5.75 -2.99
C GLN A 176 -21.92 5.85 -4.29
N ILE A 177 -20.80 5.12 -4.35
CA ILE A 177 -19.98 5.05 -5.54
C ILE A 177 -20.58 3.99 -6.47
N ARG A 178 -20.75 4.34 -7.74
CA ARG A 178 -21.13 3.41 -8.81
C ARG A 178 -20.07 3.42 -9.90
N ASN A 179 -19.87 2.27 -10.52
CA ASN A 179 -19.00 2.15 -11.69
C ASN A 179 -19.59 2.93 -12.89
N THR A 180 -18.80 3.11 -13.95
CA THR A 180 -19.23 3.82 -15.17
C THR A 180 -20.38 3.14 -15.93
N ASP A 181 -20.55 1.83 -15.74
CA ASP A 181 -21.71 1.07 -16.20
C ASP A 181 -22.92 1.15 -15.25
N ARG A 182 -22.83 1.98 -14.20
CA ARG A 182 -23.80 2.20 -13.12
C ARG A 182 -24.02 1.03 -12.16
N SER A 183 -23.26 -0.06 -12.31
CA SER A 183 -23.26 -1.15 -11.33
C SER A 183 -22.74 -0.67 -9.98
N LEU A 184 -23.28 -1.26 -8.92
CA LEU A 184 -22.90 -0.99 -7.52
C LEU A 184 -21.78 -1.89 -7.02
N ASP A 185 -21.57 -2.99 -7.74
CA ASP A 185 -20.75 -4.09 -7.26
C ASP A 185 -19.33 -3.94 -7.77
N GLY A 186 -18.41 -4.19 -6.86
CA GLY A 186 -17.01 -4.31 -7.17
C GLY A 186 -16.34 -5.35 -6.29
N THR A 187 -15.03 -5.20 -6.09
CA THR A 187 -14.21 -6.23 -5.43
C THR A 187 -13.40 -5.67 -4.29
N MET A 188 -13.50 -6.32 -3.13
CA MET A 188 -12.59 -6.13 -2.01
C MET A 188 -11.58 -7.28 -1.96
N THR A 189 -10.31 -6.94 -1.90
CA THR A 189 -9.21 -7.87 -1.62
C THR A 189 -8.60 -7.56 -0.26
N GLY A 190 -7.63 -8.35 0.19
CA GLY A 190 -6.90 -8.09 1.43
C GLY A 190 -5.39 -7.97 1.22
N TYR A 191 -4.77 -7.11 2.02
CA TYR A 191 -3.32 -6.99 2.14
C TYR A 191 -2.86 -6.86 3.61
N TYR A 192 -1.57 -7.06 3.85
CA TYR A 192 -0.98 -7.11 5.18
C TYR A 192 0.49 -6.64 5.15
N GLU A 193 1.09 -6.41 6.32
CA GLU A 193 2.53 -6.16 6.45
C GLU A 193 3.25 -7.47 6.83
N PRO A 194 4.05 -8.06 5.92
CA PRO A 194 4.77 -9.31 6.16
C PRO A 194 5.89 -9.18 7.18
N LEU A 195 6.22 -10.30 7.81
CA LEU A 195 7.34 -10.42 8.74
C LEU A 195 8.30 -11.51 8.24
N LEU A 196 9.54 -11.12 7.98
CA LEU A 196 10.62 -11.99 7.50
C LEU A 196 11.70 -12.12 8.57
N ASN A 197 12.62 -13.07 8.42
CA ASN A 197 13.88 -13.04 9.15
C ASN A 197 14.99 -12.52 8.25
N GLY A 198 16.02 -11.91 8.84
CA GLY A 198 17.11 -11.36 8.06
C GLY A 198 18.38 -11.10 8.85
N SER A 199 19.42 -10.72 8.12
CA SER A 199 20.74 -10.38 8.62
C SER A 199 21.25 -9.12 7.92
N ARG A 200 22.17 -8.40 8.56
CA ARG A 200 22.92 -7.32 7.88
C ARG A 200 24.03 -7.87 7.00
N GLN A 201 24.48 -9.09 7.30
CA GLN A 201 25.57 -9.76 6.60
C GLN A 201 25.00 -10.87 5.72
N TYR A 202 25.53 -10.98 4.52
CA TYR A 202 25.28 -12.11 3.63
C TYR A 202 25.84 -13.39 4.23
N GLY A 203 25.08 -14.48 4.16
CA GLY A 203 25.56 -15.81 4.52
C GLY A 203 24.50 -16.71 5.15
N GLY A 204 24.80 -18.02 5.19
CA GLY A 204 23.84 -19.02 5.64
C GLY A 204 22.58 -18.97 4.77
N ALA A 205 21.41 -18.85 5.40
CA ALA A 205 20.14 -18.67 4.70
C ALA A 205 19.91 -17.24 4.17
N TYR A 206 20.63 -16.23 4.69
CA TYR A 206 20.38 -14.82 4.37
C TYR A 206 21.14 -14.41 3.09
N VAL A 207 20.59 -14.78 1.94
CA VAL A 207 21.22 -14.58 0.63
C VAL A 207 20.48 -13.60 -0.28
N TYR A 208 19.20 -13.36 0.00
CA TYR A 208 18.33 -12.50 -0.80
C TYR A 208 18.41 -11.04 -0.34
N PRO A 209 18.90 -10.11 -1.17
CA PRO A 209 19.14 -8.73 -0.78
C PRO A 209 17.84 -7.92 -0.77
N VAL A 210 17.65 -7.10 0.26
CA VAL A 210 16.63 -6.04 0.26
C VAL A 210 17.31 -4.75 -0.16
N TYR A 211 17.05 -4.29 -1.39
CA TYR A 211 17.67 -3.08 -1.93
C TYR A 211 16.94 -1.80 -1.50
N GLY A 212 17.73 -0.76 -1.25
CA GLY A 212 17.24 0.61 -1.19
C GLY A 212 17.25 1.30 -2.55
N THR A 213 16.81 2.55 -2.60
CA THR A 213 16.75 3.32 -3.85
C THR A 213 18.14 3.41 -4.50
N PRO A 214 18.28 3.00 -5.77
CA PRO A 214 19.54 3.12 -6.49
C PRO A 214 19.93 4.59 -6.72
N SER A 215 21.22 4.89 -6.66
CA SER A 215 21.72 6.27 -6.81
C SER A 215 21.82 6.72 -8.27
N ASP A 216 21.73 5.80 -9.23
CA ASP A 216 21.85 6.03 -10.67
C ASP A 216 20.47 6.12 -11.38
N MET A 217 19.38 5.96 -10.65
CA MET A 217 18.03 6.06 -11.22
C MET A 217 17.72 7.49 -11.66
N LEU A 218 17.31 7.63 -12.91
CA LEU A 218 16.89 8.87 -13.54
C LEU A 218 15.37 8.93 -13.67
N TYR A 219 14.81 10.14 -13.68
CA TYR A 219 13.39 10.39 -13.74
C TYR A 219 13.03 11.33 -14.87
N LEU A 220 12.01 10.97 -15.64
CA LEU A 220 11.39 11.85 -16.63
C LEU A 220 9.94 12.09 -16.24
N ASP A 221 9.52 13.34 -16.10
CA ASP A 221 8.11 13.67 -15.92
C ASP A 221 7.41 13.50 -17.29
N SER A 222 6.53 12.50 -17.42
CA SER A 222 5.86 12.18 -18.69
C SER A 222 5.02 13.33 -19.23
N ARG A 223 4.65 14.30 -18.37
CA ARG A 223 3.92 15.50 -18.75
C ARG A 223 4.75 16.53 -19.49
N ARG A 224 6.08 16.36 -19.43
CA ARG A 224 7.04 17.18 -20.18
C ARG A 224 7.46 16.53 -21.49
N LEU A 225 6.88 15.38 -21.85
CA LEU A 225 7.16 14.73 -23.13
C LEU A 225 6.46 15.46 -24.28
N PRO A 226 7.21 15.90 -25.30
CA PRO A 226 6.62 16.29 -26.57
C PRO A 226 5.83 15.11 -27.15
N ASP A 227 4.73 15.38 -27.86
CA ASP A 227 3.91 14.31 -28.46
C ASP A 227 4.71 13.41 -29.41
N ARG A 228 5.70 13.99 -30.12
CA ARG A 228 6.61 13.25 -31.00
C ARG A 228 7.58 12.31 -30.28
N ALA A 229 7.78 12.50 -28.96
CA ALA A 229 8.66 11.68 -28.14
C ALA A 229 7.93 10.48 -27.50
N ARG A 230 6.59 10.43 -27.57
CA ARG A 230 5.80 9.32 -27.03
C ARG A 230 5.96 8.09 -27.94
N GLY A 231 6.79 7.13 -27.51
CA GLY A 231 7.02 5.86 -28.20
C GLY A 231 8.14 5.87 -29.26
N GLY A 232 8.86 6.99 -29.41
CA GLY A 232 9.95 7.15 -30.36
C GLY A 232 11.29 7.44 -29.69
N VAL A 233 12.35 7.49 -30.49
CA VAL A 233 13.67 7.93 -30.06
C VAL A 233 13.70 9.47 -30.09
N SER A 234 14.18 10.09 -29.01
CA SER A 234 14.29 11.56 -28.89
C SER A 234 15.65 11.96 -28.32
N ALA A 235 16.01 13.25 -28.38
CA ALA A 235 17.17 13.76 -27.66
C ALA A 235 16.78 14.18 -26.24
N ALA A 236 17.66 13.98 -25.27
CA ALA A 236 17.48 14.48 -23.91
C ALA A 236 18.81 14.87 -23.27
N ARG A 237 18.74 15.75 -22.26
CA ARG A 237 19.86 16.03 -21.36
C ARG A 237 19.52 15.59 -19.94
N ILE A 238 20.55 15.36 -19.15
CA ILE A 238 20.43 15.01 -17.72
C ILE A 238 20.76 16.25 -16.87
N ASP A 239 19.93 16.54 -15.89
CA ASP A 239 20.12 17.58 -14.87
C ASP A 239 19.88 16.97 -13.49
N GLY A 240 20.97 16.68 -12.76
CA GLY A 240 20.92 15.83 -11.57
C GLY A 240 20.37 14.43 -11.91
N HIS A 241 19.25 14.06 -11.29
CA HIS A 241 18.51 12.83 -11.62
C HIS A 241 17.35 13.06 -12.60
N SER A 242 17.15 14.29 -13.09
CA SER A 242 16.05 14.60 -14.01
C SER A 242 16.48 14.48 -15.47
N VAL A 243 15.66 13.81 -16.28
CA VAL A 243 15.80 13.75 -17.73
C VAL A 243 14.91 14.82 -18.34
N ILE A 244 15.51 15.68 -19.17
CA ILE A 244 14.85 16.79 -19.83
C ILE A 244 14.83 16.50 -21.33
N PRO A 245 13.66 16.20 -21.92
CA PRO A 245 13.50 16.03 -23.36
C PRO A 245 13.88 17.31 -24.11
N LEU A 246 14.49 17.15 -25.27
CA LEU A 246 14.84 18.24 -26.19
C LEU A 246 14.00 18.10 -27.45
N ALA A 247 13.23 19.13 -27.79
CA ALA A 247 12.27 19.09 -28.89
C ALA A 247 12.94 19.21 -30.28
N ASP A 248 14.07 19.93 -30.39
CA ASP A 248 14.58 20.43 -31.67
C ASP A 248 16.10 20.24 -31.86
N VAL A 249 16.68 19.14 -31.36
CA VAL A 249 18.13 18.87 -31.51
C VAL A 249 18.37 17.65 -32.38
N THR A 250 19.16 17.83 -33.45
CA THR A 250 19.68 16.72 -34.26
C THR A 250 20.63 15.88 -33.41
N ILE A 251 20.35 14.57 -33.29
CA ILE A 251 21.13 13.61 -32.51
C ILE A 251 22.52 13.51 -33.16
N GLY A 252 23.47 14.30 -32.65
CA GLY A 252 24.81 14.45 -33.21
C GLY A 252 25.78 15.05 -32.20
N SER A 253 26.40 14.17 -31.42
CA SER A 253 27.67 14.33 -30.68
C SER A 253 27.91 15.61 -29.84
N LEU A 254 26.86 16.32 -29.43
CA LEU A 254 27.00 17.37 -28.42
C LEU A 254 27.15 16.72 -27.04
N LYS A 255 28.26 17.03 -26.37
CA LYS A 255 28.57 16.53 -25.02
C LYS A 255 27.41 16.83 -24.06
N GLY A 256 26.89 15.79 -23.40
CA GLY A 256 25.79 15.91 -22.44
C GLY A 256 24.39 15.80 -23.04
N ILE A 257 24.28 15.46 -24.33
CA ILE A 257 23.02 15.08 -24.99
C ILE A 257 23.04 13.57 -25.22
N TYR A 258 21.92 12.94 -24.87
CA TYR A 258 21.73 11.49 -24.92
C TYR A 258 20.54 11.14 -25.80
N THR A 259 20.60 9.93 -26.34
CA THR A 259 19.48 9.33 -27.06
C THR A 259 18.48 8.79 -26.04
N LEU A 260 17.31 9.40 -25.95
CA LEU A 260 16.20 8.96 -25.11
C LEU A 260 15.37 7.89 -25.83
N ASP A 261 15.28 6.71 -25.23
CA ASP A 261 14.48 5.59 -25.70
C ASP A 261 13.47 5.20 -24.61
N LEU A 262 12.20 5.45 -24.88
CA LEU A 262 11.09 5.21 -23.93
C LEU A 262 10.28 3.97 -24.24
N ARG A 263 10.72 3.14 -25.20
CA ARG A 263 10.05 1.88 -25.50
C ARG A 263 9.98 1.04 -24.23
N ASP A 264 8.85 0.38 -24.02
CA ASP A 264 8.60 -0.48 -22.85
C ASP A 264 8.61 0.24 -21.48
N SER A 265 8.51 1.58 -21.48
CA SER A 265 8.36 2.36 -20.26
C SER A 265 6.89 2.60 -19.94
N VAL A 266 6.54 2.46 -18.65
CA VAL A 266 5.19 2.73 -18.15
C VAL A 266 5.29 3.92 -17.19
N PRO A 267 4.65 5.07 -17.50
CA PRO A 267 4.55 6.15 -16.55
C PRO A 267 3.84 5.68 -15.29
N ASP A 268 4.39 6.00 -14.13
CA ASP A 268 3.70 5.73 -12.87
C ASP A 268 2.39 6.52 -12.83
N ILE A 269 1.31 5.87 -12.41
CA ILE A 269 -0.01 6.48 -12.44
C ILE A 269 -0.07 7.73 -11.55
N ARG A 270 0.64 7.74 -10.40
CA ARG A 270 0.54 8.79 -9.36
C ARG A 270 1.45 9.96 -9.66
N ASP A 271 2.75 9.72 -9.78
CA ASP A 271 3.72 10.81 -9.94
C ASP A 271 4.02 11.15 -11.39
N LYS A 272 3.45 10.38 -12.33
CA LYS A 272 3.61 10.53 -13.78
C LYS A 272 5.07 10.43 -14.24
N LYS A 273 5.98 9.95 -13.39
CA LYS A 273 7.39 9.82 -13.76
C LYS A 273 7.65 8.48 -14.44
N ILE A 274 8.55 8.52 -15.41
CA ILE A 274 9.19 7.36 -16.02
C ILE A 274 10.55 7.16 -15.36
N ARG A 275 10.86 5.92 -14.97
CA ARG A 275 12.14 5.56 -14.35
C ARG A 275 13.10 5.03 -15.42
N LEU A 276 14.27 5.65 -15.48
CA LEU A 276 15.24 5.51 -16.56
C LEU A 276 16.65 5.30 -15.99
N ARG A 277 17.55 4.76 -16.80
CA ARG A 277 18.98 4.64 -16.52
C ARG A 277 19.80 5.11 -17.70
N LEU A 278 21.06 5.45 -17.44
CA LEU A 278 22.03 5.71 -18.49
C LEU A 278 22.65 4.39 -18.96
N ASP A 279 22.78 4.22 -20.27
CA ASP A 279 23.40 3.08 -20.96
C ASP A 279 24.28 3.59 -22.11
N GLY A 280 25.56 3.84 -21.80
CA GLY A 280 26.46 4.53 -22.73
C GLY A 280 25.93 5.92 -23.09
N GLU A 281 25.60 6.13 -24.36
CA GLU A 281 25.05 7.38 -24.88
C GLU A 281 23.50 7.40 -24.95
N ARG A 282 22.86 6.39 -24.36
CA ARG A 282 21.40 6.23 -24.37
C ARG A 282 20.83 6.37 -22.96
N ILE A 283 19.63 6.95 -22.87
CA ILE A 283 18.78 6.91 -21.69
C ILE A 283 17.67 5.92 -22.00
N VAL A 284 17.59 4.84 -21.24
CA VAL A 284 16.70 3.71 -21.46
C VAL A 284 15.88 3.41 -20.20
N PRO A 285 14.80 2.62 -20.25
CA PRO A 285 14.06 2.27 -19.05
C PRO A 285 14.92 1.52 -18.03
N TYR A 286 14.59 1.69 -16.74
CA TYR A 286 15.37 1.12 -15.64
C TYR A 286 15.40 -0.42 -15.66
N TYR A 287 16.31 -1.04 -14.91
CA TYR A 287 16.49 -2.50 -14.89
C TYR A 287 15.20 -3.25 -14.52
N THR A 288 14.95 -4.35 -15.22
CA THR A 288 13.94 -5.36 -14.89
C THR A 288 14.37 -6.16 -13.66
N ARG A 289 13.42 -6.83 -12.98
CA ARG A 289 13.74 -7.78 -11.91
C ARG A 289 14.78 -8.82 -12.32
N ALA A 290 14.64 -9.41 -13.51
CA ALA A 290 15.57 -10.41 -14.00
C ALA A 290 17.01 -9.87 -14.09
N GLU A 291 17.20 -8.64 -14.56
CA GLU A 291 18.52 -7.99 -14.59
C GLU A 291 19.03 -7.67 -13.17
N ILE A 292 18.14 -7.22 -12.27
CA ILE A 292 18.49 -6.89 -10.87
C ILE A 292 18.95 -8.14 -10.11
N GLU A 293 18.20 -9.23 -10.18
CA GLU A 293 18.50 -10.47 -9.47
C GLU A 293 19.79 -11.12 -9.99
N ARG A 294 20.10 -10.97 -11.29
CA ARG A 294 21.40 -11.36 -11.90
C ARG A 294 22.55 -10.38 -11.61
N GLY A 295 22.34 -9.39 -10.75
CA GLY A 295 23.42 -8.53 -10.24
C GLY A 295 23.74 -7.29 -11.08
N ALA A 296 22.86 -6.86 -12.00
CA ALA A 296 23.08 -5.61 -12.76
C ALA A 296 23.00 -4.34 -11.87
N LEU A 297 22.40 -4.45 -10.70
CA LEU A 297 22.03 -3.31 -9.86
C LEU A 297 23.17 -2.80 -8.96
N LYS A 298 23.39 -1.48 -8.96
CA LYS A 298 24.22 -0.78 -7.98
C LYS A 298 23.34 0.01 -7.01
N ALA A 299 22.98 -0.62 -5.89
CA ALA A 299 22.10 -0.03 -4.88
C ALA A 299 22.55 -0.39 -3.45
N PRO A 300 22.20 0.44 -2.44
CA PRO A 300 22.46 0.09 -1.05
C PRO A 300 21.68 -1.16 -0.66
N ILE A 301 22.36 -2.16 -0.08
CA ILE A 301 21.72 -3.34 0.50
C ILE A 301 21.36 -3.01 1.95
N LEU A 302 20.07 -3.08 2.26
CA LEU A 302 19.52 -2.70 3.55
C LEU A 302 19.46 -3.88 4.53
N ALA A 303 19.30 -5.09 4.02
CA ALA A 303 19.36 -6.36 4.73
C ALA A 303 19.49 -7.51 3.73
N TYR A 304 19.79 -8.71 4.22
CA TYR A 304 19.59 -9.96 3.51
C TYR A 304 18.52 -10.76 4.24
N VAL A 305 17.59 -11.37 3.51
CA VAL A 305 16.49 -12.18 4.06
C VAL A 305 16.63 -13.64 3.65
N ASP A 306 15.93 -14.52 4.37
CA ASP A 306 16.00 -15.98 4.22
C ASP A 306 14.99 -16.56 3.23
N ASP A 307 13.96 -15.81 2.88
CA ASP A 307 12.83 -16.30 2.08
C ASP A 307 12.54 -15.37 0.88
N PRO A 308 12.79 -15.83 -0.37
CA PRO A 308 12.55 -15.03 -1.57
C PRO A 308 11.07 -14.84 -1.87
N VAL A 309 10.22 -15.79 -1.48
CA VAL A 309 8.77 -15.74 -1.68
C VAL A 309 8.18 -14.66 -0.78
N MET A 310 8.62 -14.60 0.47
CA MET A 310 8.22 -13.56 1.40
C MET A 310 8.84 -12.20 1.05
N LEU A 311 10.04 -12.17 0.45
CA LEU A 311 10.61 -10.94 -0.09
C LEU A 311 9.77 -10.40 -1.25
N TYR A 312 9.38 -11.28 -2.18
CA TYR A 312 8.47 -10.92 -3.26
C TYR A 312 7.11 -10.46 -2.72
N SER A 313 6.56 -11.14 -1.69
CA SER A 313 5.37 -10.68 -0.97
C SER A 313 5.57 -9.27 -0.40
N MET A 314 6.68 -9.00 0.28
CA MET A 314 7.00 -7.66 0.82
C MET A 314 7.03 -6.59 -0.28
N GLN A 315 7.52 -6.92 -1.48
CA GLN A 315 7.50 -6.02 -2.64
C GLN A 315 6.07 -5.78 -3.14
N LEU A 316 5.23 -6.82 -3.22
CA LEU A 316 3.82 -6.71 -3.60
C LEU A 316 3.00 -5.88 -2.59
N GLN A 317 3.29 -6.02 -1.30
CA GLN A 317 2.63 -5.26 -0.23
C GLN A 317 3.17 -3.82 -0.11
N GLY A 318 4.38 -3.55 -0.60
CA GLY A 318 5.05 -2.24 -0.53
C GLY A 318 5.64 -1.90 0.85
N ALA A 319 5.49 -2.78 1.84
CA ALA A 319 6.10 -2.64 3.16
C ALA A 319 6.30 -4.01 3.81
N GLY A 320 7.15 -4.08 4.82
CA GLY A 320 7.33 -5.27 5.64
C GLY A 320 8.24 -5.05 6.84
N LYS A 321 8.29 -6.04 7.71
CA LYS A 321 9.19 -6.09 8.87
C LYS A 321 10.19 -7.21 8.67
N VAL A 322 11.42 -6.96 9.10
CA VAL A 322 12.48 -7.97 9.15
C VAL A 322 12.92 -8.08 10.60
N ARG A 323 12.79 -9.28 11.16
CA ARG A 323 13.44 -9.68 12.40
C ARG A 323 14.90 -9.99 12.09
N MET A 324 15.78 -9.12 12.55
CA MET A 324 17.21 -9.26 12.37
C MET A 324 17.76 -10.40 13.22
N SER A 325 18.94 -10.91 12.85
CA SER A 325 19.65 -11.98 13.56
C SER A 325 20.01 -11.65 15.02
N ASP A 326 20.04 -10.36 15.39
CA ASP A 326 20.24 -9.88 16.77
C ASP A 326 18.92 -9.79 17.57
N GLY A 327 17.79 -10.21 16.98
CA GLY A 327 16.46 -10.14 17.57
C GLY A 327 15.74 -8.80 17.39
N SER A 328 16.43 -7.75 16.93
CA SER A 328 15.80 -6.45 16.65
C SER A 328 14.87 -6.54 15.45
N ILE A 329 13.79 -5.74 15.45
CA ILE A 329 12.89 -5.62 14.30
C ILE A 329 13.17 -4.30 13.60
N ARG A 330 13.37 -4.37 12.28
CA ARG A 330 13.40 -3.20 11.42
C ARG A 330 12.25 -3.23 10.44
N ARG A 331 11.66 -2.06 10.19
CA ARG A 331 10.59 -1.92 9.22
C ARG A 331 11.13 -1.33 7.92
N PHE A 332 10.63 -1.86 6.82
CA PHE A 332 10.97 -1.50 5.46
C PHE A 332 9.71 -0.89 4.85
N ALA A 333 9.79 0.39 4.52
CA ALA A 333 8.73 1.10 3.83
C ALA A 333 9.12 1.29 2.36
N TYR A 334 8.12 1.31 1.49
CA TYR A 334 8.29 1.71 0.09
C TYR A 334 9.14 2.99 -0.01
N ALA A 335 10.11 2.97 -0.91
CA ALA A 335 10.94 4.12 -1.25
C ALA A 335 10.83 4.48 -2.73
N GLU A 336 10.87 3.50 -3.62
CA GLU A 336 10.78 3.70 -5.06
C GLU A 336 10.45 2.38 -5.79
N GLN A 337 10.17 2.43 -7.09
CA GLN A 337 10.04 1.26 -7.97
C GLN A 337 10.87 1.43 -9.25
N ASN A 338 11.07 0.35 -10.01
CA ASN A 338 11.79 0.41 -11.29
C ASN A 338 10.96 0.91 -12.49
N GLY A 339 9.65 1.16 -12.32
CA GLY A 339 8.78 1.67 -13.38
C GLY A 339 8.49 0.67 -14.51
N ARG A 340 8.69 -0.63 -14.27
CA ARG A 340 8.32 -1.71 -15.18
C ARG A 340 6.87 -2.17 -14.93
N PRO A 341 6.18 -2.72 -15.94
CA PRO A 341 4.84 -3.25 -15.75
C PRO A 341 4.84 -4.37 -14.70
N PHE A 342 3.78 -4.44 -13.90
CA PHE A 342 3.57 -5.54 -12.97
C PHE A 342 2.95 -6.74 -13.68
N LEU A 343 3.72 -7.82 -13.84
CA LEU A 343 3.31 -9.04 -14.56
C LEU A 343 3.60 -10.26 -13.67
N PRO A 344 2.78 -10.52 -12.63
CA PRO A 344 3.07 -11.58 -11.68
C PRO A 344 3.02 -12.97 -12.33
N PRO A 345 3.86 -13.94 -11.89
CA PRO A 345 3.80 -15.31 -12.38
C PRO A 345 2.54 -16.01 -11.84
N LEU A 346 1.47 -15.97 -12.62
CA LEU A 346 0.20 -16.60 -12.27
C LEU A 346 0.27 -18.11 -12.47
N ALA A 347 -0.33 -18.86 -11.55
CA ALA A 347 -0.53 -20.30 -11.75
C ALA A 347 -1.46 -20.55 -12.96
N HIS A 348 -1.00 -21.29 -13.97
CA HIS A 348 -1.86 -21.80 -15.03
C HIS A 348 -2.40 -23.19 -14.66
N ASN A 349 -3.68 -23.42 -14.99
CA ASN A 349 -4.46 -24.62 -14.64
C ASN A 349 -3.65 -25.92 -14.81
N GLY A 350 -3.20 -26.49 -13.69
CA GLY A 350 -2.70 -27.87 -13.61
C GLY A 350 -1.23 -28.10 -13.90
N ASN A 351 -0.45 -27.11 -14.34
CA ASN A 351 0.99 -27.28 -14.57
C ASN A 351 1.79 -26.45 -13.55
N THR A 352 1.87 -26.91 -12.31
CA THR A 352 2.91 -26.44 -11.37
C THR A 352 4.24 -26.95 -11.88
N ALA A 353 5.11 -26.04 -12.36
CA ALA A 353 6.50 -26.40 -12.61
C ALA A 353 7.07 -27.02 -11.32
N ALA A 354 7.64 -28.22 -11.42
CA ALA A 354 8.20 -28.92 -10.28
C ALA A 354 9.29 -28.04 -9.63
N GLY A 355 9.07 -27.61 -8.39
CA GLY A 355 9.97 -26.70 -7.66
C GLY A 355 9.46 -25.27 -7.44
N ALA A 356 8.34 -24.86 -8.06
CA ALA A 356 7.79 -23.52 -7.84
C ALA A 356 7.09 -23.39 -6.46
N HIS A 357 7.41 -22.33 -5.73
CA HIS A 357 6.79 -22.02 -4.44
C HIS A 357 5.45 -21.30 -4.63
N LYS A 358 4.44 -21.66 -3.83
CA LYS A 358 3.10 -21.06 -3.91
C LYS A 358 2.98 -19.84 -3.01
N LEU A 359 2.56 -18.72 -3.58
CA LEU A 359 2.20 -17.51 -2.84
C LEU A 359 0.78 -17.09 -3.19
N VAL A 360 -0.11 -17.06 -2.21
CA VAL A 360 -1.47 -16.54 -2.39
C VAL A 360 -1.52 -15.11 -1.89
N VAL A 361 -1.80 -14.16 -2.78
CA VAL A 361 -1.99 -12.75 -2.45
C VAL A 361 -3.23 -12.25 -3.16
N ARG A 362 -4.11 -11.56 -2.44
CA ARG A 362 -5.35 -10.99 -3.00
C ARG A 362 -6.24 -12.04 -3.71
N GLY A 363 -6.26 -13.27 -3.22
CA GLY A 363 -6.98 -14.38 -3.84
C GLY A 363 -6.42 -14.88 -5.17
N LEU A 364 -5.21 -14.46 -5.56
CA LEU A 364 -4.48 -14.96 -6.71
C LEU A 364 -3.35 -15.89 -6.23
N GLU A 365 -3.30 -17.09 -6.79
CA GLU A 365 -2.18 -18.02 -6.59
C GLU A 365 -1.08 -17.71 -7.59
N MET A 366 0.10 -17.35 -7.08
CA MET A 366 1.31 -17.12 -7.85
C MET A 366 2.28 -18.28 -7.65
N GLN A 367 3.01 -18.60 -8.71
CA GLN A 367 4.08 -19.59 -8.72
C GLN A 367 5.41 -18.85 -8.76
N ILE A 368 6.13 -18.83 -7.65
CA ILE A 368 7.45 -18.20 -7.57
C ILE A 368 8.49 -19.26 -7.90
N ASP A 369 9.10 -19.12 -9.07
CA ASP A 369 10.29 -19.87 -9.46
C ASP A 369 11.49 -19.34 -8.69
N VAL A 370 12.31 -20.25 -8.19
CA VAL A 370 13.61 -19.95 -7.59
C VAL A 370 14.62 -20.87 -8.28
N SER A 371 15.65 -20.30 -8.90
CA SER A 371 16.66 -21.08 -9.62
C SER A 371 18.07 -20.67 -9.23
N ASP A 372 18.97 -21.65 -9.15
CA ASP A 372 20.40 -21.43 -9.00
C ASP A 372 21.02 -21.10 -10.38
N ASP A 373 21.82 -20.04 -10.44
CA ASP A 373 22.20 -19.34 -11.68
C ASP A 373 23.36 -20.04 -12.45
N ASP A 374 23.13 -21.26 -12.95
CA ASP A 374 24.14 -22.02 -13.74
C ASP A 374 24.09 -21.76 -15.26
N ALA A 375 23.34 -20.77 -15.76
CA ALA A 375 23.23 -20.50 -17.20
C ALA A 375 23.85 -19.14 -17.59
N PRO A 376 24.99 -19.09 -18.30
CA PRO A 376 25.47 -17.84 -18.87
C PRO A 376 24.49 -17.34 -19.93
N ALA A 377 24.25 -16.04 -19.94
CA ALA A 377 23.44 -15.37 -20.96
C ALA A 377 24.11 -15.50 -22.34
N THR A 378 23.76 -16.54 -23.10
CA THR A 378 23.99 -16.53 -24.54
C THR A 378 22.91 -15.69 -25.19
N SER A 379 23.32 -14.55 -25.74
CA SER A 379 22.51 -13.73 -26.62
C SER A 379 22.07 -14.52 -27.85
N THR A 380 20.89 -15.12 -27.81
CA THR A 380 20.18 -15.59 -29.00
C THR A 380 18.69 -15.40 -28.79
N ASP A 381 18.23 -14.16 -28.90
CA ASP A 381 16.87 -13.84 -29.36
C ASP A 381 16.96 -12.62 -30.27
N ALA A 382 17.74 -12.79 -31.33
CA ALA A 382 17.67 -11.98 -32.53
C ALA A 382 17.40 -12.94 -33.68
N ASN A 383 16.14 -13.31 -33.87
CA ASN A 383 15.61 -13.87 -35.11
C ASN A 383 14.15 -13.47 -35.26
N ALA A 384 13.96 -12.19 -35.58
CA ALA A 384 12.89 -11.81 -36.50
C ALA A 384 13.48 -11.91 -37.91
N ALA A 385 13.07 -12.91 -38.68
CA ALA A 385 13.24 -12.92 -40.13
C ALA A 385 12.02 -13.59 -40.79
N HIS A 386 11.47 -12.85 -41.74
CA HIS A 386 10.31 -13.15 -42.57
C HIS A 386 10.40 -14.46 -43.35
N ALA A 387 9.25 -15.12 -43.53
CA ALA A 387 8.86 -15.75 -44.79
C ALA A 387 7.33 -15.75 -44.92
N ASP A 388 6.90 -15.52 -46.16
CA ASP A 388 5.58 -15.15 -46.65
C ASP A 388 4.40 -16.10 -46.37
N GLY A 389 3.24 -15.49 -46.13
CA GLY A 389 2.00 -15.70 -46.88
C GLY A 389 1.37 -17.09 -46.93
N ASP A 390 0.46 -17.36 -46.00
CA ASP A 390 -0.87 -17.91 -46.29
C ASP A 390 -1.82 -17.56 -45.12
N ASP A 391 -3.02 -17.12 -45.46
CA ASP A 391 -4.06 -16.59 -44.56
C ASP A 391 -4.48 -17.61 -43.48
N ASP A 392 -4.23 -17.32 -42.20
CA ASP A 392 -5.10 -17.73 -41.09
C ASP A 392 -4.75 -16.98 -39.78
N GLU A 393 -5.76 -16.33 -39.21
CA GLU A 393 -5.72 -15.42 -38.06
C GLU A 393 -5.81 -16.21 -36.73
N PRO A 394 -4.90 -16.04 -35.74
CA PRO A 394 -5.15 -16.52 -34.38
C PRO A 394 -5.69 -15.39 -33.50
N ALA A 395 -7.02 -15.33 -33.41
CA ALA A 395 -7.74 -14.51 -32.44
C ALA A 395 -7.47 -14.97 -30.99
N SER A 396 -7.08 -14.04 -30.11
CA SER A 396 -7.15 -14.20 -28.65
C SER A 396 -8.34 -13.39 -28.10
N PRO A 397 -9.42 -14.03 -27.59
CA PRO A 397 -10.58 -13.29 -27.07
C PRO A 397 -10.82 -13.57 -25.58
N LEU A 398 -10.65 -12.55 -24.73
CA LEU A 398 -11.19 -12.55 -23.35
C LEU A 398 -11.93 -11.26 -22.96
N LEU A 399 -12.66 -10.63 -23.89
CA LEU A 399 -13.77 -9.73 -23.56
C LEU A 399 -14.86 -9.76 -24.66
N ARG A 400 -15.72 -10.80 -24.68
CA ARG A 400 -17.11 -10.68 -25.16
C ARG A 400 -17.98 -11.90 -24.77
N GLY A 401 -19.25 -11.63 -24.47
CA GLY A 401 -20.16 -12.45 -23.67
C GLY A 401 -20.57 -13.82 -24.23
N PHE A 402 -20.99 -14.68 -23.31
CA PHE A 402 -21.36 -16.08 -23.55
C PHE A 402 -22.86 -16.28 -23.84
N LYS A 403 -23.16 -17.13 -24.84
CA LYS A 403 -24.33 -18.03 -24.87
C LYS A 403 -23.91 -19.41 -25.38
N LEU A 404 -24.71 -20.40 -24.99
CA LEU A 404 -24.43 -21.83 -24.77
C LEU A 404 -24.72 -22.75 -25.98
N ALA A 405 -24.11 -23.96 -25.93
CA ALA A 405 -24.51 -25.26 -26.53
C ALA A 405 -23.98 -25.57 -27.96
N THR A 406 -23.51 -26.77 -28.37
CA THR A 406 -23.43 -28.14 -27.79
C THR A 406 -22.57 -29.07 -28.69
N THR A 407 -22.11 -30.21 -28.12
CA THR A 407 -21.92 -31.59 -28.68
C THR A 407 -20.69 -32.05 -29.53
N THR A 408 -19.78 -32.81 -28.86
CA THR A 408 -19.28 -34.21 -29.11
C THR A 408 -18.38 -34.56 -30.36
N PRO A 409 -17.73 -35.76 -30.48
CA PRO A 409 -16.31 -35.99 -30.12
C PRO A 409 -15.49 -36.86 -31.15
N SER A 410 -14.16 -37.04 -30.98
CA SER A 410 -13.39 -38.26 -31.41
C SER A 410 -11.88 -38.15 -31.09
N THR A 411 -11.28 -39.02 -30.26
CA THR A 411 -10.43 -40.25 -30.54
C THR A 411 -9.08 -39.98 -31.25
N ALA A 412 -7.97 -40.73 -31.10
CA ALA A 412 -7.34 -41.62 -30.10
C ALA A 412 -6.01 -42.16 -30.72
N GLY A 413 -4.97 -42.45 -29.90
CA GLY A 413 -3.83 -43.37 -30.20
C GLY A 413 -2.60 -42.75 -30.92
N ALA A 414 -1.34 -43.20 -30.76
CA ALA A 414 -0.66 -44.31 -30.07
C ALA A 414 0.88 -44.00 -30.00
N VAL A 415 1.65 -44.21 -28.92
CA VAL A 415 2.49 -45.40 -28.51
C VAL A 415 3.56 -45.76 -29.57
N THR A 416 4.91 -45.76 -29.40
CA THR A 416 5.90 -46.46 -28.50
C THR A 416 7.35 -46.17 -29.06
N PRO A 417 8.50 -46.71 -28.57
CA PRO A 417 9.11 -46.77 -27.22
C PRO A 417 10.63 -46.40 -27.17
N ALA A 418 11.18 -46.49 -25.96
CA ALA A 418 12.56 -46.24 -25.53
C ALA A 418 13.58 -47.37 -25.80
N VAL A 419 14.87 -47.04 -25.70
CA VAL A 419 15.96 -47.98 -25.34
C VAL A 419 16.94 -47.29 -24.37
N THR A 420 17.17 -47.96 -23.24
CA THR A 420 18.16 -47.69 -22.19
C THR A 420 19.44 -48.52 -22.40
N SER A 421 20.59 -47.99 -21.97
CA SER A 421 21.75 -48.82 -21.58
C SER A 421 22.57 -48.14 -20.47
N THR A 422 22.97 -48.97 -19.51
CA THR A 422 23.53 -48.65 -18.19
C THR A 422 25.04 -48.96 -18.14
N THR A 423 25.68 -48.54 -17.04
CA THR A 423 26.98 -48.99 -16.45
C THR A 423 28.25 -48.33 -17.02
N GLY A 424 29.27 -47.93 -16.24
CA GLY A 424 29.61 -48.02 -14.81
C GLY A 424 31.12 -47.74 -14.66
N GLY A 425 31.63 -47.47 -13.45
CA GLY A 425 33.05 -47.66 -13.12
C GLY A 425 33.78 -46.49 -12.44
N ARG A 426 34.47 -46.82 -11.35
CA ARG A 426 35.15 -45.98 -10.34
C ARG A 426 36.66 -46.18 -10.47
N SER A 427 37.49 -45.14 -10.25
CA SER A 427 38.86 -45.32 -9.75
C SER A 427 39.36 -44.10 -8.99
N THR A 428 40.01 -44.37 -7.88
CA THR A 428 40.78 -43.48 -7.00
C THR A 428 42.16 -43.20 -7.60
N ASP A 429 42.77 -42.06 -7.25
CA ASP A 429 44.19 -41.95 -6.86
C ASP A 429 44.51 -40.57 -6.26
N ASN A 430 45.27 -40.57 -5.16
CA ASN A 430 45.80 -39.41 -4.45
C ASN A 430 47.25 -39.14 -4.91
N ALA A 431 47.62 -37.88 -5.15
CA ALA A 431 49.01 -37.42 -5.04
C ALA A 431 49.07 -35.92 -4.71
N ALA A 432 49.89 -35.59 -3.70
CA ALA A 432 50.12 -34.25 -3.19
C ALA A 432 51.10 -33.45 -4.08
N GLY A 433 50.88 -32.14 -4.18
CA GLY A 433 51.81 -31.18 -4.76
C GLY A 433 51.42 -29.77 -4.34
N GLY A 434 52.14 -29.20 -3.37
CA GLY A 434 51.95 -27.83 -2.92
C GLY A 434 52.52 -26.82 -3.92
N ALA A 435 51.71 -25.85 -4.32
CA ALA A 435 52.16 -24.60 -4.90
C ALA A 435 51.23 -23.49 -4.40
N ALA A 436 51.80 -22.48 -3.76
CA ALA A 436 51.11 -21.30 -3.28
C ALA A 436 50.50 -20.55 -4.48
N SER A 437 49.17 -20.43 -4.52
CA SER A 437 48.47 -19.59 -5.49
C SER A 437 47.85 -18.40 -4.76
N ALA A 438 48.09 -17.22 -5.33
CA ALA A 438 47.69 -15.93 -4.84
C ALA A 438 46.17 -15.84 -4.62
N HIS A 439 45.78 -15.15 -3.55
CA HIS A 439 44.40 -14.91 -3.17
C HIS A 439 43.72 -13.99 -4.20
N VAL A 440 42.98 -14.58 -5.14
CA VAL A 440 42.00 -13.87 -5.97
C VAL A 440 40.80 -13.53 -5.07
N PRO A 441 40.36 -12.26 -4.99
CA PRO A 441 39.20 -11.92 -4.18
C PRO A 441 37.97 -12.69 -4.69
N ASN A 442 37.32 -13.35 -3.74
CA ASN A 442 36.16 -14.22 -3.84
C ASN A 442 35.18 -13.80 -4.95
N ALA A 443 35.05 -14.63 -5.99
CA ALA A 443 33.87 -14.58 -6.86
C ALA A 443 32.64 -14.75 -5.97
N ALA A 444 31.67 -13.83 -6.08
CA ALA A 444 30.43 -13.92 -5.33
C ALA A 444 29.82 -15.31 -5.58
N ALA A 445 29.48 -16.04 -4.51
CA ALA A 445 28.79 -17.31 -4.64
C ALA A 445 27.54 -17.14 -5.53
N PRO A 446 27.19 -18.13 -6.38
CA PRO A 446 25.99 -18.08 -7.21
C PRO A 446 24.79 -17.69 -6.35
N ARG A 447 24.04 -16.68 -6.79
CA ARG A 447 22.91 -16.16 -6.02
C ARG A 447 21.63 -16.74 -6.63
N PRO A 448 20.73 -17.34 -5.84
CA PRO A 448 19.45 -17.78 -6.34
C PRO A 448 18.65 -16.56 -6.83
N VAL A 449 18.08 -16.67 -8.04
CA VAL A 449 17.17 -15.66 -8.62
C VAL A 449 15.73 -16.10 -8.41
N PHE A 450 14.79 -15.15 -8.36
CA PHE A 450 13.38 -15.46 -8.11
C PHE A 450 12.40 -14.55 -8.84
N ALA A 451 11.23 -15.11 -9.19
CA ALA A 451 10.10 -14.39 -9.80
C ALA A 451 10.47 -13.59 -11.06
N ILE A 452 11.50 -14.01 -11.81
CA ILE A 452 12.14 -13.20 -12.87
C ILE A 452 11.22 -12.89 -14.06
N SER A 453 10.08 -13.58 -14.16
CA SER A 453 9.02 -13.32 -15.13
C SER A 453 8.22 -12.04 -14.84
N ASP A 454 8.19 -11.55 -13.60
CA ASP A 454 7.64 -10.23 -13.26
C ASP A 454 8.73 -9.15 -13.37
N PRO A 455 8.72 -8.28 -14.40
CA PRO A 455 9.78 -7.30 -14.56
C PRO A 455 9.71 -6.18 -13.50
N SER A 456 8.62 -6.04 -12.75
CA SER A 456 8.45 -5.04 -11.69
C SER A 456 9.37 -5.31 -10.49
N TYR A 457 9.91 -4.23 -9.90
CA TYR A 457 10.75 -4.30 -8.70
C TYR A 457 10.49 -3.12 -7.77
N VAL A 458 10.45 -3.38 -6.46
CA VAL A 458 10.24 -2.37 -5.41
C VAL A 458 11.49 -2.21 -4.56
N PHE A 459 11.88 -0.95 -4.34
CA PHE A 459 12.98 -0.53 -3.48
C PHE A 459 12.45 0.03 -2.16
N PHE A 460 13.21 -0.16 -1.09
CA PHE A 460 12.78 0.18 0.25
C PHE A 460 13.63 1.25 0.91
N ARG A 461 13.13 1.75 2.03
CA ARG A 461 13.91 2.50 3.02
C ARG A 461 13.64 1.92 4.39
N VAL A 462 14.67 1.91 5.22
CA VAL A 462 14.54 1.47 6.61
C VAL A 462 13.91 2.60 7.42
N ILE A 463 12.89 2.25 8.19
CA ILE A 463 12.31 3.12 9.21
C ILE A 463 12.31 2.40 10.57
N PRO A 464 12.34 3.12 11.69
CA PRO A 464 12.15 2.52 13.01
C PRO A 464 10.84 1.72 13.04
N ASP A 465 10.84 0.59 13.75
CA ASP A 465 9.58 -0.10 14.01
C ASP A 465 8.69 0.77 14.91
N SER A 466 7.37 0.63 14.76
CA SER A 466 6.38 1.33 15.56
C SER A 466 5.22 0.40 15.88
N PRO A 467 4.40 0.69 16.90
CA PRO A 467 3.17 -0.09 17.14
C PRO A 467 2.12 0.12 16.03
N ASN A 468 2.23 1.18 15.23
CA ASN A 468 1.31 1.48 14.14
C ASN A 468 1.63 0.64 12.89
N GLY A 469 0.71 0.57 11.93
CA GLY A 469 0.97 -0.06 10.62
C GLY A 469 1.98 0.72 9.77
N PRO A 470 2.31 0.22 8.56
CA PRO A 470 3.25 0.89 7.65
C PRO A 470 2.68 2.24 7.19
N LEU A 471 3.53 3.09 6.60
CA LEU A 471 3.08 4.34 6.01
C LEU A 471 2.38 4.06 4.69
N GLY A 472 1.10 4.44 4.57
CA GLY A 472 0.36 4.34 3.31
C GLY A 472 0.68 5.46 2.33
N ALA A 473 0.06 5.41 1.16
CA ALA A 473 0.16 6.40 0.10
C ALA A 473 -0.12 7.86 0.53
N LEU A 474 -0.96 8.08 1.55
CA LEU A 474 -1.24 9.40 2.13
C LEU A 474 -0.07 9.94 2.98
N GLY A 475 0.90 9.10 3.33
CA GLY A 475 2.03 9.44 4.20
C GLY A 475 1.76 9.27 5.69
N VAL A 476 0.67 8.60 6.07
CA VAL A 476 0.29 8.36 7.47
C VAL A 476 0.30 6.87 7.80
N PRO A 477 0.54 6.48 9.07
CA PRO A 477 0.51 5.08 9.47
C PRO A 477 -0.89 4.45 9.33
N LEU A 478 -0.94 3.29 8.68
CA LEU A 478 -2.16 2.51 8.49
C LEU A 478 -2.65 1.88 9.80
N SER A 479 -3.97 1.76 9.91
CA SER A 479 -4.67 1.12 11.02
C SER A 479 -5.29 -0.19 10.55
N ALA A 480 -4.89 -1.29 11.19
CA ALA A 480 -5.42 -2.61 10.89
C ALA A 480 -6.96 -2.61 10.97
N GLY A 481 -7.59 -3.08 9.90
CA GLY A 481 -9.03 -3.18 9.74
C GLY A 481 -9.79 -1.86 9.59
N ARG A 482 -9.10 -0.73 9.51
CA ARG A 482 -9.69 0.62 9.42
C ARG A 482 -9.03 1.50 8.36
N SER A 483 -7.98 1.01 7.69
CA SER A 483 -7.40 1.61 6.50
C SER A 483 -7.63 0.74 5.27
N VAL A 484 -7.80 1.38 4.12
CA VAL A 484 -8.08 0.74 2.84
C VAL A 484 -7.22 1.38 1.74
N ALA A 485 -6.71 0.56 0.83
CA ALA A 485 -6.12 1.04 -0.40
C ALA A 485 -7.21 1.21 -1.46
N VAL A 486 -7.20 2.33 -2.17
CA VAL A 486 -8.23 2.69 -3.16
C VAL A 486 -7.61 3.18 -4.47
N ASP A 487 -8.44 3.34 -5.50
CA ASP A 487 -8.09 4.10 -6.69
C ASP A 487 -8.25 5.61 -6.40
N PRO A 488 -7.16 6.40 -6.38
CA PRO A 488 -7.23 7.83 -6.08
C PRO A 488 -7.97 8.65 -7.14
N ARG A 489 -8.22 8.10 -8.35
CA ARG A 489 -9.06 8.77 -9.38
C ARG A 489 -10.52 8.90 -8.95
N THR A 490 -11.01 7.93 -8.19
CA THR A 490 -12.42 7.83 -7.79
C THR A 490 -12.64 8.07 -6.31
N THR A 491 -11.61 7.91 -5.48
CA THR A 491 -11.70 8.08 -4.03
C THR A 491 -10.49 8.86 -3.50
N PRO A 492 -10.66 10.14 -3.13
CA PRO A 492 -9.57 10.97 -2.61
C PRO A 492 -8.88 10.34 -1.41
N LEU A 493 -7.55 10.37 -1.40
CA LEU A 493 -6.77 9.89 -0.27
C LEU A 493 -7.12 10.66 1.01
N GLY A 494 -7.24 9.90 2.09
CA GLY A 494 -7.63 10.35 3.42
C GLY A 494 -9.13 10.51 3.64
N ALA A 495 -9.95 10.37 2.59
CA ALA A 495 -11.40 10.37 2.74
C ALA A 495 -11.89 9.19 3.61
N PRO A 496 -12.88 9.40 4.49
CA PRO A 496 -13.62 8.30 5.07
C PRO A 496 -14.44 7.58 4.00
N VAL A 497 -14.39 6.25 4.05
CA VAL A 497 -15.05 5.36 3.11
C VAL A 497 -15.82 4.34 3.91
N PHE A 498 -17.12 4.21 3.67
CA PHE A 498 -17.89 3.09 4.20
C PHE A 498 -17.86 1.95 3.18
N VAL A 499 -17.54 0.75 3.63
CA VAL A 499 -17.54 -0.46 2.79
C VAL A 499 -18.60 -1.43 3.27
N SER A 500 -19.20 -2.15 2.33
CA SER A 500 -20.14 -3.24 2.60
C SER A 500 -19.82 -4.43 1.71
N THR A 501 -19.51 -5.58 2.31
CA THR A 501 -19.34 -6.84 1.56
C THR A 501 -20.60 -7.69 1.51
N ARG A 502 -21.54 -7.46 2.43
CA ARG A 502 -22.79 -8.22 2.57
C ARG A 502 -23.91 -7.27 2.96
N ASP A 503 -25.09 -7.48 2.38
CA ASP A 503 -26.29 -6.70 2.70
C ASP A 503 -26.75 -6.90 4.15
N ASP A 504 -26.62 -8.13 4.67
CA ASP A 504 -26.81 -8.44 6.09
C ASP A 504 -25.52 -8.11 6.88
N PRO A 505 -25.55 -7.10 7.78
CA PRO A 505 -24.39 -6.75 8.58
C PRO A 505 -23.98 -7.78 9.62
N GLN A 506 -24.88 -8.70 9.98
CA GLN A 506 -24.64 -9.74 10.98
C GLN A 506 -24.15 -11.05 10.35
N ALA A 507 -24.10 -11.14 9.01
CA ALA A 507 -23.61 -12.35 8.35
C ALA A 507 -22.16 -12.64 8.77
N PRO A 508 -21.81 -13.92 9.04
CA PRO A 508 -20.45 -14.30 9.42
C PRO A 508 -19.42 -13.82 8.37
N GLY A 509 -18.37 -13.14 8.84
CA GLY A 509 -17.33 -12.59 7.97
C GLY A 509 -17.73 -11.33 7.19
N ALA A 510 -18.92 -10.77 7.42
CA ALA A 510 -19.33 -9.51 6.81
C ALA A 510 -18.43 -8.36 7.27
N ILE A 511 -18.03 -7.53 6.31
CA ILE A 511 -17.25 -6.33 6.54
C ILE A 511 -18.13 -5.16 6.10
N ASN A 512 -18.81 -4.58 7.09
CA ASN A 512 -19.71 -3.44 6.96
C ASN A 512 -19.25 -2.36 7.93
N ARG A 513 -18.38 -1.46 7.48
CA ARG A 513 -17.70 -0.54 8.40
C ARG A 513 -17.11 0.70 7.74
N LEU A 514 -16.94 1.74 8.55
CA LEU A 514 -16.22 2.95 8.20
C LEU A 514 -14.70 2.70 8.23
N MET A 515 -14.03 3.08 7.16
CA MET A 515 -12.58 2.98 6.95
C MET A 515 -12.03 4.31 6.41
N LEU A 516 -10.71 4.41 6.28
CA LEU A 516 -10.03 5.58 5.73
C LEU A 516 -9.19 5.18 4.53
N ALA A 517 -9.36 5.91 3.42
CA ALA A 517 -8.60 5.74 2.18
C ALA A 517 -7.15 6.24 2.32
N GLN A 518 -6.34 5.59 3.14
CA GLN A 518 -4.98 6.06 3.49
C GLN A 518 -3.89 5.48 2.59
N ASP A 519 -4.25 4.57 1.70
CA ASP A 519 -3.32 3.89 0.82
C ASP A 519 -3.83 3.80 -0.62
N SER A 520 -2.94 3.42 -1.54
CA SER A 520 -3.23 3.16 -2.95
C SER A 520 -2.25 2.13 -3.49
N GLY A 521 -2.61 1.41 -4.55
CA GLY A 521 -1.68 0.51 -5.22
C GLY A 521 -1.94 0.45 -6.72
N GLY A 522 -0.90 0.19 -7.52
CA GLY A 522 -1.03 0.15 -8.99
C GLY A 522 -2.05 -0.86 -9.51
N ALA A 523 -2.27 -1.95 -8.77
CA ALA A 523 -3.29 -2.98 -9.08
C ALA A 523 -4.70 -2.67 -8.51
N ILE A 524 -4.85 -1.58 -7.74
CA ILE A 524 -6.10 -1.18 -7.10
C ILE A 524 -6.74 -0.10 -7.96
N GLN A 525 -7.37 -0.53 -9.05
CA GLN A 525 -7.99 0.35 -10.04
C GLN A 525 -9.50 0.12 -10.15
N GLY A 526 -10.25 1.20 -10.37
CA GLY A 526 -11.70 1.18 -10.56
C GLY A 526 -12.48 1.91 -9.46
N ALA A 527 -13.74 2.26 -9.76
CA ALA A 527 -14.59 3.03 -8.87
C ALA A 527 -14.95 2.30 -7.58
N VAL A 528 -15.39 1.05 -7.69
CA VAL A 528 -15.76 0.21 -6.54
C VAL A 528 -14.67 -0.83 -6.31
N ARG A 529 -13.48 -0.38 -5.90
CA ARG A 529 -12.31 -1.24 -5.66
C ARG A 529 -11.61 -0.86 -4.37
N ALA A 530 -11.38 -1.85 -3.51
CA ALA A 530 -10.71 -1.67 -2.22
C ALA A 530 -9.75 -2.81 -1.89
N ASP A 531 -8.57 -2.51 -1.36
CA ASP A 531 -7.72 -3.49 -0.68
C ASP A 531 -7.78 -3.25 0.83
N TYR A 532 -8.23 -4.23 1.59
CA TYR A 532 -8.44 -4.12 3.03
C TYR A 532 -7.16 -4.43 3.79
N PHE A 533 -6.71 -3.52 4.66
CA PHE A 533 -5.49 -3.73 5.44
C PHE A 533 -5.77 -4.58 6.69
N TYR A 534 -5.23 -5.79 6.75
CA TYR A 534 -5.43 -6.71 7.89
C TYR A 534 -4.45 -6.50 9.06
N GLY A 535 -3.43 -5.65 8.91
CA GLY A 535 -2.36 -5.50 9.90
C GLY A 535 -1.14 -6.35 9.57
N PHE A 536 -0.44 -6.87 10.57
CA PHE A 536 0.80 -7.63 10.41
C PHE A 536 0.74 -9.01 11.08
N GLY A 537 1.63 -9.90 10.67
CA GLY A 537 1.78 -11.25 11.24
C GLY A 537 0.92 -12.31 10.55
N GLN A 538 1.04 -13.56 11.02
CA GLN A 538 0.52 -14.75 10.33
C GLN A 538 -1.00 -14.76 10.17
N THR A 539 -1.74 -14.27 11.18
CA THR A 539 -3.20 -14.17 11.11
C THR A 539 -3.62 -13.19 10.03
N ALA A 540 -2.99 -12.01 9.98
CA ALA A 540 -3.26 -10.98 8.97
C ALA A 540 -2.93 -11.51 7.57
N GLN A 541 -1.81 -12.20 7.40
CA GLN A 541 -1.45 -12.87 6.15
C GLN A 541 -2.53 -13.86 5.71
N THR A 542 -2.91 -14.79 6.59
CA THR A 542 -3.87 -15.85 6.26
C THR A 542 -5.23 -15.29 5.86
N GLN A 543 -5.68 -14.24 6.54
CA GLN A 543 -6.92 -13.55 6.22
C GLN A 543 -6.79 -12.78 4.90
N ALA A 544 -5.79 -11.90 4.77
CA ALA A 544 -5.56 -11.08 3.60
C ALA A 544 -5.44 -11.89 2.30
N SER A 545 -4.67 -12.98 2.33
CA SER A 545 -4.45 -13.85 1.18
C SER A 545 -5.74 -14.48 0.65
N ARG A 546 -6.72 -14.74 1.52
CA ARG A 546 -8.00 -15.39 1.16
C ARG A 546 -9.10 -14.41 0.79
N THR A 547 -8.95 -13.14 1.13
CA THR A 547 -9.99 -12.13 0.92
C THR A 547 -10.15 -11.83 -0.57
N LYS A 548 -11.33 -12.20 -1.09
CA LYS A 548 -11.84 -11.79 -2.40
C LYS A 548 -13.37 -11.73 -2.31
N GLU A 549 -13.87 -10.60 -1.85
CA GLU A 549 -15.29 -10.40 -1.55
C GLU A 549 -15.93 -9.44 -2.54
N ARG A 550 -17.24 -9.62 -2.77
CA ARG A 550 -18.07 -8.57 -3.38
C ARG A 550 -18.01 -7.32 -2.50
N LEU A 551 -18.09 -6.16 -3.12
CA LEU A 551 -17.99 -4.87 -2.44
C LEU A 551 -19.01 -3.86 -2.96
N ARG A 552 -19.62 -3.11 -2.05
CA ARG A 552 -20.22 -1.80 -2.30
C ARG A 552 -19.49 -0.76 -1.48
N MET A 553 -19.35 0.45 -2.02
CA MET A 553 -18.59 1.54 -1.38
C MET A 553 -19.39 2.83 -1.36
N TRP A 554 -19.17 3.59 -0.28
CA TRP A 554 -19.61 4.97 -0.15
C TRP A 554 -18.43 5.82 0.27
N VAL A 555 -18.28 6.98 -0.34
CA VAL A 555 -17.31 8.00 0.09
C VAL A 555 -18.02 9.06 0.92
N LEU A 556 -17.40 9.45 2.03
CA LEU A 556 -17.86 10.55 2.87
C LEU A 556 -17.02 11.78 2.55
N LEU A 557 -17.67 12.81 2.02
CA LEU A 557 -17.02 14.07 1.66
C LEU A 557 -17.44 15.17 2.65
N PRO A 558 -16.51 16.02 3.11
CA PRO A 558 -16.87 17.14 3.98
C PRO A 558 -17.99 18.00 3.40
N LYS A 559 -18.90 18.45 4.25
CA LYS A 559 -19.91 19.44 3.86
C LYS A 559 -19.19 20.74 3.52
N GLY A 560 -19.43 21.28 2.32
CA GLY A 560 -18.73 22.44 1.81
C GLY A 560 -17.40 22.14 1.11
N LEU A 561 -17.00 20.86 0.97
CA LEU A 561 -15.92 20.50 0.05
C LEU A 561 -16.31 20.91 -1.37
N HIS A 562 -15.37 21.58 -2.05
CA HIS A 562 -15.49 21.88 -3.46
C HIS A 562 -15.29 20.60 -4.28
N ILE A 563 -16.32 20.20 -5.03
CA ILE A 563 -16.30 18.99 -5.86
C ILE A 563 -16.13 19.43 -7.32
N ALA A 564 -14.95 19.14 -7.90
CA ALA A 564 -14.60 19.55 -9.26
C ALA A 564 -15.64 19.07 -10.30
N ALA A 565 -16.16 17.86 -10.10
CA ALA A 565 -17.19 17.26 -10.94
C ALA A 565 -18.56 17.95 -10.92
N GLN A 566 -18.88 18.71 -9.86
CA GLN A 566 -20.16 19.44 -9.80
C GLN A 566 -20.10 20.74 -10.60
N GLU A 567 -18.94 21.38 -10.73
CA GLU A 567 -18.82 22.65 -11.47
C GLU A 567 -18.96 22.49 -12.98
N THR A 568 -18.40 21.44 -13.55
CA THR A 568 -18.53 21.11 -14.98
C THR A 568 -19.97 20.80 -15.39
N SER A 569 -20.85 20.50 -14.43
CA SER A 569 -22.26 20.13 -14.66
C SER A 569 -23.24 21.32 -14.68
N LEU A 570 -22.77 22.57 -14.61
CA LEU A 570 -23.60 23.78 -14.61
C LEU A 570 -24.25 24.10 -15.99
N LYS A 571 -25.39 23.43 -16.22
CA LYS A 571 -26.68 23.78 -16.86
C LYS A 571 -26.77 24.69 -18.11
N THR A 572 -27.18 24.08 -19.23
CA THR A 572 -28.25 24.60 -20.11
C THR A 572 -29.59 23.90 -19.80
N ARG A 573 -30.71 24.65 -19.75
CA ARG A 573 -32.05 24.12 -19.46
C ARG A 573 -32.44 23.04 -20.48
N GLY A 574 -32.78 21.84 -20.01
CA GLY A 574 -33.43 20.79 -20.83
C GLY A 574 -32.57 19.59 -21.23
N VAL A 575 -31.34 19.46 -20.75
CA VAL A 575 -30.48 18.30 -21.04
C VAL A 575 -30.16 17.57 -19.72
N ASN A 576 -30.25 16.24 -19.73
CA ASN A 576 -29.73 15.37 -18.66
C ASN A 576 -28.34 15.84 -18.23
N PRO A 577 -27.93 15.72 -16.95
CA PRO A 577 -26.59 16.12 -16.53
C PRO A 577 -25.57 15.40 -17.43
N ALA A 578 -24.93 16.15 -18.31
CA ALA A 578 -23.83 15.64 -19.11
C ALA A 578 -22.75 15.19 -18.12
N ALA A 579 -22.17 14.01 -18.35
CA ALA A 579 -21.06 13.53 -17.55
C ALA A 579 -19.98 14.62 -17.48
N SER A 580 -19.57 14.98 -16.27
CA SER A 580 -18.41 15.85 -16.07
C SER A 580 -17.21 15.26 -16.80
N ASN A 581 -16.47 16.10 -17.51
CA ASN A 581 -15.15 15.73 -18.05
C ASN A 581 -14.04 15.74 -16.98
N ALA A 582 -14.36 16.07 -15.72
CA ALA A 582 -13.40 16.00 -14.63
C ALA A 582 -13.01 14.54 -14.37
N ASP A 583 -11.70 14.29 -14.37
CA ASP A 583 -11.13 12.99 -14.04
C ASP A 583 -11.29 12.73 -12.53
N CYS A 584 -11.04 13.77 -11.72
CA CYS A 584 -11.09 13.67 -10.28
C CYS A 584 -12.28 14.29 -9.55
N LEU A 585 -12.49 13.80 -8.31
CA LEU A 585 -13.43 14.36 -7.33
C LEU A 585 -13.00 15.72 -6.76
N VAL A 586 -11.70 15.92 -6.56
CA VAL A 586 -11.10 17.12 -5.98
C VAL A 586 -9.95 17.57 -6.86
N SER A 587 -9.74 18.88 -7.00
CA SER A 587 -8.65 19.43 -7.84
C SER A 587 -7.25 19.32 -7.21
N ASP A 588 -7.13 18.63 -6.07
CA ASP A 588 -5.88 18.51 -5.34
C ASP A 588 -5.07 17.30 -5.84
N PRO A 589 -3.93 17.52 -6.53
CA PRO A 589 -3.18 16.45 -7.21
C PRO A 589 -2.46 15.49 -6.25
N VAL A 590 -2.44 15.77 -4.94
CA VAL A 590 -1.91 14.85 -3.94
C VAL A 590 -3.00 13.89 -3.45
N LEU A 591 -4.26 14.34 -3.46
CA LEU A 591 -5.39 13.55 -2.95
C LEU A 591 -6.06 12.74 -4.05
N CYS A 592 -6.05 13.25 -5.27
CA CYS A 592 -6.52 12.53 -6.44
C CYS A 592 -5.46 12.62 -7.54
N VAL A 593 -5.53 11.69 -8.48
CA VAL A 593 -4.58 11.60 -9.59
C VAL A 593 -5.38 11.66 -10.88
N ASP A 594 -5.23 12.70 -11.69
CA ASP A 594 -5.91 12.79 -12.99
C ASP A 594 -5.25 11.89 -14.05
N ASP A 595 -6.00 11.51 -15.09
CA ASP A 595 -5.47 10.77 -16.24
C ASP A 595 -4.78 11.70 -17.26
N ALA A 596 -4.99 13.02 -17.15
CA ALA A 596 -4.39 14.01 -18.01
C ALA A 596 -2.84 13.95 -17.97
N PRO A 597 -2.18 13.94 -19.15
CA PRO A 597 -0.74 13.96 -19.26
C PRO A 597 -0.18 15.36 -19.03
#